data_AF-S7QGQ1-F1
#
_entry.id   AF-S7QGQ1-F1
#
_cell.length_a   1.000
_cell.length_b   1.000
_cell.length_c   1.000
_cell.angle_alpha   90.00
_cell.angle_beta   90.00
_cell.angle_gamma   90.00
#
_symmetry.space_group_name_H-M   'P 1'
#
loop_
_entity.id
_entity.type
_entity.pdbx_description
1 polymer ?
#
loop_
_entity_poly.entity_id
_entity_poly.type
_entity_poly.pdbx_seq_one_letter_code
_entity_poly.pdbx_strand_id
1 'polypeptide(L)'
;MFNSALEVAKFEGAVIRTVSGIRGQIKKALRAPEGAFRATFEDKLLMSDIVFMRTWYPVSIPAFYNPVTSLLKPVGEKDTWSGMRTTGQLRLANRVKLKPNKDSLYKVQSRMCSLDASSRCFVCNISCALNFQVESLTLNLNEHVVCL
;
A
#
# COMPACT_ATOMS: atom_id res chain seq x y z
N MET A 1 9.73 -8.47 2.82
CA MET A 1 9.92 -7.05 2.40
C MET A 1 11.40 -6.75 2.25
N PHE A 2 12.21 -7.10 3.25
CA PHE A 2 13.67 -7.14 3.16
C PHE A 2 14.16 -8.58 3.27
N ASN A 3 15.37 -8.85 2.81
CA ASN A 3 16.01 -10.16 2.92
C ASN A 3 17.00 -10.21 4.09
N SER A 4 17.66 -9.09 4.41
CA SER A 4 18.72 -9.03 5.43
C SER A 4 18.50 -7.93 6.47
N ALA A 5 19.12 -8.07 7.65
CA ALA A 5 19.10 -7.04 8.69
C ALA A 5 19.84 -5.76 8.27
N LEU A 6 20.85 -5.87 7.40
CA LEU A 6 21.60 -4.72 6.87
C LEU A 6 20.73 -3.83 5.97
N GLU A 7 19.86 -4.45 5.16
CA GLU A 7 18.86 -3.72 4.38
C GLU A 7 17.91 -2.97 5.29
N VAL A 8 17.40 -3.61 6.35
CA VAL A 8 16.50 -2.96 7.32
C VAL A 8 17.20 -1.78 7.99
N ALA A 9 18.44 -1.95 8.43
CA ALA A 9 19.23 -0.89 9.08
C ALA A 9 19.37 0.35 8.18
N LYS A 10 19.53 0.15 6.88
CA LYS A 10 19.57 1.25 5.90
C LYS A 10 18.26 2.05 5.82
N PHE A 11 17.13 1.40 6.10
CA PHE A 11 15.79 1.99 6.05
C PHE A 11 15.19 2.20 7.45
N GLU A 12 16.00 2.21 8.50
CA GLU A 12 15.54 2.61 9.83
C GLU A 12 15.06 4.07 9.82
N GLY A 13 13.91 4.31 10.44
CA GLY A 13 13.26 5.61 10.41
C GLY A 13 12.46 5.92 9.13
N ALA A 14 12.46 5.04 8.12
CA ALA A 14 11.69 5.24 6.90
C ALA A 14 10.17 5.21 7.15
N VAL A 15 9.45 6.01 6.37
CA VAL A 15 7.98 6.11 6.41
C VAL A 15 7.37 4.98 5.59
N ILE A 16 6.45 4.25 6.21
CA ILE A 16 5.70 3.15 5.59
C ILE A 16 4.20 3.43 5.62
N ARG A 17 3.47 2.81 4.69
CA ARG A 17 2.01 2.93 4.56
C ARG A 17 1.39 1.56 4.34
N THR A 18 0.14 1.42 4.75
CA THR A 18 -0.68 0.23 4.50
C THR A 18 -1.66 0.48 3.37
N VAL A 19 -2.22 -0.57 2.77
CA VAL A 19 -3.29 -0.45 1.76
C VAL A 19 -4.52 0.27 2.33
N SER A 20 -4.77 0.09 3.63
CA SER A 20 -5.85 0.74 4.37
C SER A 20 -5.56 2.22 4.72
N GLY A 21 -4.37 2.73 4.40
CA GLY A 21 -4.01 4.15 4.55
C GLY A 21 -3.32 4.52 5.87
N ILE A 22 -3.11 3.55 6.77
CA ILE A 22 -2.47 3.76 8.08
C ILE A 22 -1.01 4.15 7.88
N ARG A 23 -0.55 5.15 8.64
CA ARG A 23 0.84 5.63 8.60
C ARG A 23 1.69 4.90 9.62
N GLY A 24 2.93 4.62 9.26
CA GLY A 24 3.88 4.01 10.17
C GLY A 24 5.32 4.38 9.87
N GLN A 25 6.19 3.94 10.76
CA GLN A 25 7.64 4.14 10.67
C GLN A 25 8.38 2.88 11.10
N ILE A 26 9.46 2.54 10.39
CA ILE A 26 10.36 1.45 10.78
C ILE A 26 11.24 1.95 11.95
N LYS A 27 11.32 1.17 13.02
CA LYS A 27 12.11 1.53 14.23
C LYS A 27 13.42 0.77 14.34
N LYS A 28 13.40 -0.56 14.22
CA LYS A 28 14.59 -1.38 14.48
C LYS A 28 14.55 -2.69 13.69
N ALA A 29 15.71 -3.14 13.21
CA ALA A 29 15.88 -4.50 12.71
C ALA A 29 15.77 -5.56 13.81
N LEU A 30 15.11 -6.68 13.50
CA LEU A 30 15.08 -7.86 14.37
C LEU A 30 16.25 -8.78 14.01
N ARG A 31 16.74 -9.54 15.00
CA ARG A 31 17.88 -10.46 14.83
C ARG A 31 17.48 -11.78 14.15
N ALA A 32 16.26 -12.24 14.42
CA ALA A 32 15.65 -13.41 13.80
C ALA A 32 14.15 -13.17 13.70
N PRO A 33 13.46 -13.59 12.62
CA PRO A 33 13.99 -14.10 11.37
C PRO A 33 14.69 -13.01 10.52
N GLU A 34 15.55 -13.42 9.59
CA GLU A 34 16.31 -12.47 8.75
C GLU A 34 15.37 -11.58 7.92
N GLY A 35 15.67 -10.28 7.87
CA GLY A 35 14.84 -9.29 7.17
C GLY A 35 13.56 -8.87 7.91
N ALA A 36 13.30 -9.40 9.11
CA ALA A 36 12.20 -8.92 9.95
C ALA A 36 12.54 -7.61 10.66
N PHE A 37 11.52 -6.80 10.91
CA PHE A 37 11.68 -5.47 11.49
C PHE A 37 10.52 -5.12 12.41
N ARG A 38 10.80 -4.23 13.37
CA ARG A 38 9.78 -3.60 14.21
C ARG A 38 9.40 -2.26 13.60
N ALA A 39 8.09 -2.03 13.45
CA ALA A 39 7.53 -0.75 13.05
C ALA A 39 6.44 -0.29 14.03
N THR A 40 6.21 1.01 14.07
CA THR A 40 5.13 1.65 14.81
C THR A 40 4.12 2.21 13.83
N PHE A 41 2.84 1.98 14.09
CA PHE A 41 1.71 2.49 13.29
C PHE A 41 0.82 3.37 14.16
N GLU A 42 0.06 4.26 13.51
CA GLU A 42 -0.91 5.13 14.19
C GLU A 42 -2.09 4.37 14.79
N ASP A 43 -2.50 3.29 14.13
CA ASP A 43 -3.62 2.44 14.54
C ASP A 43 -3.23 0.95 14.45
N LYS A 44 -4.07 0.09 15.01
CA LYS A 44 -3.89 -1.36 14.99
C LYS A 44 -4.03 -1.91 13.57
N LEU A 45 -2.99 -2.58 13.11
CA LEU A 45 -2.98 -3.28 11.82
C LEU A 45 -3.86 -4.53 11.85
N LEU A 46 -4.59 -4.80 10.76
CA LEU A 46 -5.21 -6.10 10.51
C LEU A 46 -4.21 -7.04 9.82
N MET A 47 -4.28 -8.34 10.12
CA MET A 47 -3.38 -9.33 9.51
C MET A 47 -3.59 -9.50 7.99
N SER A 48 -4.73 -9.02 7.46
CA SER A 48 -5.02 -8.98 6.03
C SER A 48 -4.36 -7.82 5.29
N ASP A 49 -3.82 -6.84 6.02
CA ASP A 49 -3.24 -5.65 5.40
C ASP A 49 -1.86 -5.92 4.81
N ILE A 50 -1.59 -5.27 3.68
CA ILE A 50 -0.27 -5.28 3.05
C ILE A 50 0.44 -3.97 3.39
N VAL A 51 1.63 -4.09 3.96
CA VAL A 51 2.51 -2.96 4.27
C VAL A 51 3.46 -2.74 3.09
N PHE A 52 3.58 -1.50 2.62
CA PHE A 52 4.50 -1.13 1.56
C PHE A 52 5.26 0.17 1.91
N MET A 53 6.40 0.35 1.26
CA MET A 53 7.23 1.56 1.35
C MET A 53 7.35 2.20 -0.02
N ARG A 54 7.11 3.50 -0.09
CA ARG A 54 7.27 4.27 -1.33
C ARG A 54 8.71 4.78 -1.39
N THR A 55 9.41 4.44 -2.47
CA THR A 55 10.78 4.88 -2.72
C THR A 55 10.91 5.34 -4.17
N TRP A 56 11.92 6.15 -4.44
CA TRP A 56 12.25 6.63 -5.78
C TRP A 56 13.56 6.00 -6.23
N TYR A 57 13.56 5.45 -7.44
CA TYR A 57 14.74 4.87 -8.05
C TYR A 57 15.14 5.67 -9.30
N PRO A 58 16.38 6.20 -9.37
CA PRO A 58 16.84 6.91 -10.55
C PRO A 58 17.06 5.92 -11.70
N VAL A 59 16.47 6.19 -12.86
CA VAL A 59 16.63 5.36 -14.07
C VAL A 59 17.56 6.07 -15.04
N SER A 60 18.62 5.40 -15.46
CA SER A 60 19.52 5.89 -16.51
C SER A 60 18.89 5.74 -17.90
N ILE A 61 18.93 6.81 -18.69
CA ILE A 61 18.38 6.81 -20.05
C ILE A 61 19.43 6.26 -21.01
N PRO A 62 19.12 5.25 -21.86
CA PRO A 62 20.04 4.80 -22.88
C PRO A 62 20.22 5.89 -23.94
N ALA A 63 21.46 6.32 -24.17
CA ALA A 63 21.79 7.28 -25.21
C ALA A 63 21.76 6.58 -26.58
N PHE A 64 20.65 6.72 -27.30
CA PHE A 64 20.46 6.18 -28.64
C PHE A 64 20.14 7.31 -29.62
N TYR A 65 20.94 7.43 -30.67
CA TYR A 65 20.76 8.43 -31.73
C TYR A 65 20.89 7.75 -33.10
N ASN A 66 19.85 7.85 -33.92
CA ASN A 66 19.85 7.30 -35.29
C ASN A 66 19.24 8.35 -36.24
N PRO A 67 20.06 9.10 -37.00
CA PRO A 67 19.56 10.06 -37.97
C PRO A 67 18.93 9.34 -39.18
N VAL A 68 17.88 9.94 -39.74
CA VAL A 68 17.23 9.42 -40.94
C VAL A 68 18.06 9.80 -42.17
N THR A 69 18.55 8.80 -42.92
CA THR A 69 19.47 9.00 -44.05
C THR A 69 18.84 8.68 -45.41
N SER A 70 17.51 8.76 -45.52
CA SER A 70 16.76 8.41 -46.74
C SER A 70 17.24 9.12 -48.01
N LEU A 71 17.67 10.39 -47.90
CA LEU A 71 18.14 11.20 -49.03
C LEU A 71 19.59 10.92 -49.43
N LEU A 72 20.38 10.28 -48.58
CA LEU A 72 21.75 9.86 -48.88
C LEU A 72 21.79 8.54 -49.66
N LYS A 73 20.65 7.86 -49.81
CA LYS A 73 20.54 6.61 -50.54
C LYS A 73 20.45 6.85 -52.05
N PRO A 74 20.97 5.92 -52.88
CA PRO A 74 20.95 6.05 -54.34
C PRO A 74 19.51 6.14 -54.89
N VAL A 75 19.40 6.71 -56.10
CA VAL A 75 18.12 6.92 -56.80
C VAL A 75 17.51 5.55 -57.14
N GLY A 76 16.50 5.13 -56.38
CA GLY A 76 15.87 3.81 -56.46
C GLY A 76 15.69 3.13 -55.09
N GLU A 77 16.50 3.48 -54.09
CA GLU A 77 16.49 2.84 -52.76
C GLU A 77 16.11 3.78 -51.62
N LYS A 78 15.55 4.96 -51.93
CA LYS A 78 15.18 5.99 -50.94
C LYS A 78 14.24 5.47 -49.85
N ASP A 79 13.38 4.51 -50.19
CA ASP A 79 12.36 3.95 -49.30
C ASP A 79 12.85 2.79 -48.42
N THR A 80 14.11 2.38 -48.57
CA THR A 80 14.66 1.21 -47.85
C THR A 80 15.17 1.54 -46.44
N TRP A 81 15.12 2.80 -46.00
CA TRP A 81 15.55 3.15 -44.66
C TRP A 81 14.59 2.55 -43.63
N SER A 82 15.13 1.71 -42.74
CA SER A 82 14.36 1.10 -41.65
C SER A 82 14.94 1.54 -40.32
N GLY A 83 14.06 2.04 -39.45
CA GLY A 83 14.41 2.40 -38.08
C GLY A 83 14.45 1.19 -37.14
N MET A 84 14.60 1.48 -35.85
CA MET A 84 14.48 0.46 -34.81
C MET A 84 13.06 -0.11 -34.80
N ARG A 85 12.95 -1.44 -34.75
CA ARG A 85 11.66 -2.12 -34.66
C ARG A 85 11.00 -1.87 -33.30
N THR A 86 9.67 -1.76 -33.30
CA THR A 86 8.92 -1.66 -32.04
C THR A 86 8.98 -2.98 -31.27
N THR A 87 8.77 -2.91 -29.95
CA THR A 87 8.73 -4.12 -29.11
C THR A 87 7.66 -5.11 -29.56
N GLY A 88 6.53 -4.64 -30.11
CA GLY A 88 5.48 -5.47 -30.70
C GLY A 88 5.93 -6.24 -31.93
N GLN A 89 6.59 -5.56 -32.89
CA GLN A 89 7.12 -6.20 -34.09
C GLN A 89 8.20 -7.24 -33.76
N LEU A 90 9.11 -6.91 -32.83
CA LEU A 90 10.14 -7.85 -32.36
C LEU A 90 9.52 -9.08 -31.70
N ARG A 91 8.50 -8.91 -30.86
CA ARG A 91 7.79 -10.02 -30.21
C ARG A 91 7.09 -10.93 -31.23
N LEU A 92 6.46 -10.35 -32.26
CA LEU A 92 5.80 -11.11 -33.32
C LEU A 92 6.81 -11.93 -34.14
N ALA A 93 7.91 -11.30 -34.57
CA ALA A 93 8.97 -11.96 -35.33
C ALA A 93 9.61 -13.12 -34.53
N ASN A 94 9.84 -12.90 -33.23
CA ASN A 94 10.43 -13.90 -32.34
C ASN A 94 9.40 -14.87 -31.76
N ARG A 95 8.10 -14.76 -32.13
CA ARG A 95 6.98 -15.58 -31.62
C ARG A 95 6.89 -15.63 -30.08
N VAL A 96 7.25 -14.55 -29.40
CA VAL A 96 7.24 -14.47 -27.92
C VAL A 96 5.89 -13.99 -27.41
N LYS A 97 5.19 -14.84 -26.65
CA LYS A 97 3.92 -14.48 -25.99
C LYS A 97 4.18 -13.87 -24.61
N LEU A 98 3.54 -12.74 -24.32
CA LEU A 98 3.56 -12.10 -22.99
C LEU A 98 2.64 -12.86 -22.04
N LYS A 99 3.17 -13.25 -20.88
CA LYS A 99 2.37 -13.84 -19.79
C LYS A 99 2.10 -12.75 -18.74
N PRO A 100 0.88 -12.20 -18.64
CA PRO A 100 0.56 -11.25 -17.58
C PRO A 100 0.53 -11.96 -16.22
N ASN A 101 0.95 -11.25 -15.16
CA ASN A 101 0.80 -11.77 -13.81
C ASN A 101 -0.69 -11.78 -13.41
N LYS A 102 -1.19 -12.92 -12.93
CA LYS A 102 -2.60 -13.12 -12.57
C LYS A 102 -3.04 -12.25 -11.38
N ASP A 103 -2.10 -11.87 -10.51
CA ASP A 103 -2.39 -11.05 -9.33
C ASP A 103 -2.50 -9.56 -9.67
N SER A 104 -1.89 -9.14 -10.77
CA SER A 104 -1.96 -7.75 -11.26
C SER A 104 -3.22 -7.47 -12.06
N LEU A 105 -3.93 -8.50 -12.52
CA LEU A 105 -5.18 -8.34 -13.25
C LEU A 105 -6.28 -7.92 -12.27
N TYR A 106 -6.95 -6.80 -12.56
CA TYR A 106 -8.10 -6.35 -11.77
C TYR A 106 -9.20 -7.42 -11.76
N LYS A 107 -9.77 -7.66 -10.58
CA LYS A 107 -10.85 -8.61 -10.35
C LYS A 107 -12.01 -7.89 -9.68
N VAL A 108 -13.23 -8.23 -10.06
CA VAL A 108 -14.43 -7.74 -9.36
C VAL A 108 -14.42 -8.34 -7.95
N GLN A 109 -14.48 -7.48 -6.93
CA GLN A 109 -14.52 -7.90 -5.53
C GLN A 109 -15.91 -7.63 -4.97
N SER A 110 -16.61 -8.66 -4.52
CA SER A 110 -17.78 -8.51 -3.66
C SER A 110 -17.31 -8.23 -2.23
N ARG A 111 -17.78 -7.13 -1.65
CA ARG A 111 -17.55 -6.81 -0.23
C ARG A 111 -18.72 -7.37 0.56
N MET A 112 -18.44 -8.23 1.53
CA MET A 112 -19.45 -8.63 2.51
C MET A 112 -19.60 -7.50 3.52
N CYS A 113 -20.84 -7.15 3.89
CA CYS A 113 -21.09 -6.18 4.96
C CYS A 113 -20.64 -6.80 6.29
N SER A 114 -19.61 -6.23 6.93
CA SER A 114 -19.18 -6.64 8.26
C SER A 114 -20.06 -5.95 9.30
N LEU A 115 -20.95 -6.72 9.95
CA LEU A 115 -21.60 -6.28 11.18
C LEU A 115 -20.59 -6.47 12.32
N ASP A 116 -20.09 -5.36 12.87
CA ASP A 116 -19.09 -5.41 13.94
C ASP A 116 -19.69 -6.00 15.22
N ALA A 117 -19.05 -7.06 15.73
CA ALA A 117 -19.42 -7.74 16.98
C ALA A 117 -19.12 -6.91 18.26
N SER A 118 -18.77 -5.64 18.11
CA SER A 118 -18.24 -4.76 19.19
C SER A 118 -19.31 -4.18 20.12
N SER A 119 -20.60 -4.45 19.93
CA SER A 119 -21.63 -4.16 20.93
C SER A 119 -21.70 -5.21 22.05
N ARG A 120 -20.72 -6.11 22.18
CA ARG A 120 -20.55 -6.98 23.36
C ARG A 120 -19.89 -6.22 24.52
N CYS A 121 -20.73 -5.46 25.21
CA CYS A 121 -20.72 -5.20 26.66
C CYS A 121 -19.34 -5.07 27.35
N PHE A 122 -18.60 -3.98 27.11
CA PHE A 122 -17.59 -3.53 28.08
C PHE A 122 -18.21 -2.72 29.25
N VAL A 123 -19.47 -2.27 29.09
CA VAL A 123 -20.17 -1.41 30.07
C VAL A 123 -20.77 -2.22 31.25
N CYS A 124 -20.87 -3.55 31.16
CA CYS A 124 -21.47 -4.35 32.24
C CYS A 124 -20.56 -4.53 33.48
N ASN A 125 -19.23 -4.48 33.34
CA ASN A 125 -18.32 -4.65 34.48
C ASN A 125 -18.09 -3.35 35.28
N ILE A 126 -18.38 -2.17 34.70
CA ILE A 126 -18.21 -0.89 35.40
C ILE A 126 -19.51 -0.48 36.12
N SER A 127 -20.68 -0.85 35.60
CA SER A 127 -21.98 -0.55 36.24
C SER A 127 -22.16 -1.28 37.59
N CYS A 128 -21.55 -2.46 37.77
CA CYS A 128 -21.68 -3.22 39.02
C CYS A 128 -20.84 -2.64 40.19
N ALA A 129 -19.79 -1.85 39.90
CA ALA A 129 -18.92 -1.26 40.93
C ALA A 129 -19.36 0.15 41.38
N LEU A 130 -20.15 0.86 40.58
CA LEU A 130 -20.55 2.26 40.85
C LEU A 130 -21.93 2.40 41.51
N ASN A 131 -22.72 1.32 41.60
CA ASN A 131 -24.07 1.36 42.19
C ASN A 131 -24.11 1.24 43.73
N PHE A 132 -22.98 1.15 44.44
CA PHE A 132 -23.00 1.06 45.92
C PHE A 132 -22.91 2.43 46.64
N GLN A 133 -22.69 3.55 45.92
CA GLN A 133 -22.38 4.82 46.59
C GLN A 133 -23.31 6.00 46.28
N VAL A 134 -24.28 5.87 45.36
CA VAL A 134 -25.06 7.03 44.86
C VAL A 134 -26.50 7.08 45.39
N GLU A 135 -26.90 6.15 46.27
CA GLU A 135 -28.28 6.09 46.77
C GLU A 135 -28.57 6.95 48.02
N SER A 136 -27.80 8.02 48.29
CA SER A 136 -27.97 8.85 49.50
C SER A 136 -28.32 10.32 49.29
N LEU A 137 -28.57 10.79 48.06
CA LEU A 137 -28.92 12.20 47.84
C LEU A 137 -30.10 12.36 46.87
N THR A 138 -31.29 11.90 47.28
CA THR A 138 -32.56 12.42 46.75
C THR A 138 -33.01 13.59 47.61
N LEU A 139 -32.56 14.80 47.30
CA LEU A 139 -33.24 16.00 47.77
C LEU A 139 -33.22 17.10 46.70
N ASN A 140 -34.43 17.40 46.25
CA ASN A 140 -34.96 18.74 45.98
C ASN A 140 -34.87 19.34 44.56
N LEU A 141 -36.10 19.55 44.05
CA LEU A 141 -36.63 20.79 43.48
C LEU A 141 -36.32 21.11 42.00
N ASN A 142 -37.39 20.91 41.21
CA ASN A 142 -38.07 21.88 40.34
C ASN A 142 -37.35 22.57 39.16
N GLU A 143 -38.18 22.85 38.15
CA GLU A 143 -38.05 23.81 37.04
C GLU A 143 -37.35 23.26 35.78
N HIS A 144 -38.07 22.88 34.71
CA HIS A 144 -38.80 23.68 33.70
C HIS A 144 -37.96 24.01 32.44
N VAL A 145 -38.63 23.93 31.28
CA VAL A 145 -38.34 24.56 29.96
C VAL A 145 -37.42 23.75 29.02
N VAL A 146 -37.98 22.93 28.11
CA VAL A 146 -38.56 23.23 26.77
C VAL A 146 -37.48 23.34 25.68
N CYS A 147 -37.54 22.39 24.74
CA CYS A 147 -36.76 22.32 23.51
C CYS A 147 -37.30 23.32 22.46
N LEU A 148 -36.39 24.04 21.82
CA LEU A 148 -36.49 24.43 20.41
C LEU A 148 -35.91 23.30 19.55
#